data_AF-X5LYT1-F1
#
_entry.id   AF-X5LYT1-F1
#
_cell.length_a   1.000
_cell.length_b   1.000
_cell.length_c   1.000
_cell.angle_alpha   90.00
_cell.angle_beta   90.00
_cell.angle_gamma   90.00
#
_symmetry.space_group_name_H-M   'P 1'
#
loop_
_entity.id
_entity.type
_entity.pdbx_description
1 polymer ?
#
loop_
_entity_poly.entity_id
_entity_poly.type
_entity_poly.pdbx_seq_one_letter_code
_entity_poly.pdbx_strand_id
1 'polypeptide(L)' 'MPKAHPPHLVKEITHYGKIIWHVRIGHGQRIRIHGTYGIRKFVENYKSALAELQSIIPPKPKPR' A
#
# COMPACT_ATOMS: atom_id res chain seq x y z
N MET A 1 10.47 18.58 8.12
CA MET A 1 9.49 18.34 7.04
C MET A 1 9.32 16.84 6.88
N PRO A 2 8.12 16.25 7.02
CA PRO A 2 7.98 14.84 6.74
C PRO A 2 7.99 14.67 5.22
N LYS A 3 9.06 14.05 4.70
CA LYS A 3 9.05 13.48 3.35
C LYS A 3 7.82 12.59 3.26
N ALA A 4 6.89 12.90 2.36
CA ALA A 4 5.64 12.18 2.22
C ALA A 4 5.95 10.73 1.81
N HIS A 5 6.06 9.85 2.80
CA HIS A 5 6.04 8.42 2.55
C HIS A 5 4.72 8.13 1.81
N PRO A 6 4.75 7.29 0.75
CA PRO A 6 3.53 6.92 0.05
C PRO A 6 2.49 6.46 1.07
N PRO A 7 1.29 7.06 1.07
CA PRO A 7 0.28 6.76 2.07
C PRO A 7 -0.02 5.25 2.03
N HIS A 8 -0.20 4.67 3.21
CA HIS A 8 -0.56 3.26 3.40
C HIS A 8 0.53 2.24 3.04
N LEU A 9 1.72 2.66 2.61
CA LEU A 9 2.80 1.74 2.27
C LEU A 9 3.64 1.41 3.52
N VAL A 10 3.67 0.13 3.86
CA VAL A 10 4.43 -0.43 4.97
C VAL A 10 5.57 -1.28 4.43
N LYS A 11 6.80 -0.96 4.85
CA LYS A 11 7.98 -1.78 4.59
C LYS A 11 8.14 -2.77 5.74
N GLU A 12 8.18 -4.05 5.41
CA GLU A 12 8.48 -5.13 6.33
C GLU A 12 9.81 -5.77 5.91
N ILE A 13 10.70 -5.98 6.88
CA ILE A 13 11.96 -6.68 6.65
C ILE A 13 11.82 -8.01 7.38
N THR A 14 11.86 -9.12 6.65
CA THR A 14 11.78 -10.44 7.28
C THR A 14 13.04 -10.71 8.09
N HIS A 15 12.95 -11.69 9.00
CA HIS A 15 14.10 -12.17 9.78
C HIS A 15 15.31 -12.54 8.89
N TYR A 16 15.08 -13.00 7.66
CA TYR A 16 16.12 -13.33 6.68
C TYR A 16 16.60 -12.14 5.83
N GLY A 17 16.23 -10.91 6.19
CA GLY A 17 16.61 -9.69 5.46
C GLY A 17 15.84 -9.45 4.16
N LYS A 18 14.78 -10.20 3.89
CA LYS A 18 13.95 -10.00 2.68
C LYS A 18 13.03 -8.80 2.88
N ILE A 19 13.03 -7.87 1.92
CA ILE A 19 12.13 -6.72 1.94
C ILE A 19 10.78 -7.15 1.36
N ILE A 20 9.72 -6.99 2.13
CA ILE A 20 8.34 -7.18 1.73
C ILE A 20 7.60 -5.85 1.88
N TRP A 21 6.78 -5.53 0.88
CA TRP A 21 5.96 -4.33 0.90
C TRP A 21 4.50 -4.71 1.13
N HIS A 22 3.83 -3.99 2.00
CA HIS A 22 2.40 -4.16 2.28
C HIS A 22 1.68 -2.83 2.11
N VAL A 23 0.44 -2.87 1.61
CA VAL A 23 -0.49 -1.74 1.68
C VAL A 23 -1.49 -2.00 2.79
N ARG A 24 -1.67 -1.01 3.66
CA ARG A 24 -2.66 -1.07 4.75
C ARG A 24 -3.35 0.28 4.95
N ILE A 25 -4.67 0.29 4.84
CA ILE A 25 -5.50 1.46 5.15
C ILE A 25 -6.12 1.28 6.54
N GLY A 26 -5.76 2.16 7.49
CA GLY A 26 -6.30 2.16 8.86
C GLY A 26 -6.10 0.83 9.61
N HIS A 27 -7.17 0.31 10.22
CA HIS A 27 -7.23 -1.02 10.85
C HIS A 27 -7.62 -2.15 9.88
N GLY A 28 -7.82 -1.84 8.59
CA GLY A 28 -8.35 -2.76 7.60
C GLY A 28 -7.33 -3.77 7.05
N GLN A 29 -7.76 -4.41 5.97
CA GLN A 29 -7.04 -5.48 5.28
C GLN A 29 -5.62 -5.05 4.87
N ARG A 30 -4.70 -6.02 4.92
CA ARG A 30 -3.32 -5.87 4.48
C ARG A 30 -3.17 -6.60 3.15
N ILE A 31 -2.75 -5.91 2.11
CA ILE A 31 -2.42 -6.53 0.82
C ILE A 31 -0.92 -6.53 0.65
N ARG A 32 -0.36 -7.71 0.36
CA ARG A 32 1.06 -7.87 0.08
C ARG A 32 1.35 -7.45 -1.36
N ILE A 33 2.29 -6.52 -1.54
CA ILE A 33 2.81 -6.16 -2.87
C ILE A 33 3.97 -7.07 -3.19
N HIS A 34 3.83 -7.80 -4.28
CA HIS A 34 4.89 -8.59 -4.88
C HIS A 34 5.66 -7.71 -5.88
N GLY A 35 6.98 -7.62 -5.70
CA GLY A 35 7.86 -6.91 -6.63
C GLY A 35 8.89 -6.03 -5.94
N THR A 36 9.89 -5.62 -6.72
CA THR A 36 10.95 -4.72 -6.26
C THR A 36 10.45 -3.27 -6.30
N TYR A 37 10.63 -2.55 -5.20
CA TYR A 37 10.32 -1.13 -5.10
C TYR A 37 11.05 -0.33 -6.20
N GLY A 38 10.32 0.54 -6.90
CA GLY A 38 10.87 1.38 -7.98
C GLY A 38 10.67 0.84 -9.40
N ILE A 39 10.14 -0.37 -9.57
CA ILE A 39 9.78 -0.92 -10.90
C ILE A 39 8.33 -0.55 -11.25
N ARG A 40 8.02 -0.38 -12.54
CA ARG A 40 6.65 -0.13 -13.02
C ARG A 40 5.62 -1.15 -12.50
N LYS A 41 5.99 -2.44 -12.51
CA LYS A 41 5.20 -3.54 -11.91
C LYS A 41 4.83 -3.30 -10.44
N PHE A 42 5.74 -2.69 -9.67
CA PHE A 42 5.47 -2.35 -8.27
C PHE A 42 4.43 -1.24 -8.15
N VAL A 43 4.51 -0.22 -9.01
CA VAL A 43 3.55 0.89 -9.03
C VAL A 43 2.16 0.41 -9.44
N GLU A 44 2.07 -0.49 -10.41
CA GLU A 44 0.81 -1.11 -10.84
C GLU A 44 0.19 -1.93 -9.71
N ASN A 45 0.97 -2.83 -9.09
CA ASN A 45 0.51 -3.63 -7.95
C ASN A 45 0.10 -2.74 -6.75
N TYR A 46 0.84 -1.66 -6.50
CA TYR A 46 0.49 -0.68 -5.46
C TYR A 46 -0.84 0.03 -5.75
N LYS A 47 -1.06 0.47 -6.99
CA LYS A 47 -2.32 1.11 -7.39
C LYS A 47 -3.50 0.15 -7.31
N SER A 48 -3.34 -1.10 -7.76
CA SER A 48 -4.38 -2.13 -7.67
C SER A 48 -4.71 -2.47 -6.22
N ALA A 49 -3.70 -2.65 -5.36
CA ALA A 49 -3.90 -2.90 -3.93
C ALA A 49 -4.59 -1.72 -3.23
N LEU A 50 -4.23 -0.49 -3.58
CA LEU A 50 -4.92 0.69 -3.07
C LEU A 50 -6.38 0.76 -3.51
N ALA A 51 -6.66 0.45 -4.78
CA ALA A 51 -8.02 0.44 -5.31
C ALA A 51 -8.87 -0.65 -4.66
N GLU A 52 -8.32 -1.84 -4.45
CA GLU A 52 -9.00 -2.93 -3.75
C GLU A 52 -9.34 -2.55 -2.30
N LEU A 53 -8.38 -2.00 -1.56
CA LEU A 53 -8.61 -1.52 -0.18
C LEU A 53 -9.60 -0.35 -0.13
N GLN A 54 -9.62 0.52 -1.13
CA GLN A 54 -10.59 1.61 -1.25
C GLN A 54 -11.97 1.13 -1.73
N SER A 55 -12.08 0.01 -2.44
CA SER A 55 -13.39 -0.56 -2.77
C SER A 55 -14.03 -1.22 -1.55
N ILE A 56 -13.22 -1.75 -0.64
CA ILE A 56 -13.70 -2.35 0.62
C ILE A 56 -14.15 -1.27 1.62
N ILE A 57 -13.52 -0.10 1.60
CA ILE A 57 -13.91 1.05 2.42
C ILE A 57 -14.91 1.87 1.61
N PRO A 58 -16.19 2.01 2.00
CA PRO A 58 -17.13 2.81 1.21
C PRO A 58 -16.56 4.21 0.97
N PRO A 59 -16.61 4.74 -0.26
CA PRO A 59 -16.01 6.01 -0.59
C PRO A 59 -16.58 7.07 0.36
N LYS A 60 -15.68 7.72 1.10
CA LYS A 60 -16.05 8.80 2.02
C LYS A 60 -16.80 9.87 1.20
N PRO A 61 -18.04 10.24 1.55
CA PRO A 61 -18.80 11.19 0.76
C PRO A 61 -18.01 12.50 0.68
N LYS A 62 -17.82 12.98 -0.54
CA LYS A 62 -17.14 14.25 -0.84
C LYS A 62 -17.97 15.36 -0.18
N PRO A 63 -17.39 16.22 0.67
CA PRO A 63 -18.15 17.33 1.25
C PRO A 63 -18.53 18.27 0.11
N ARG A 64 -19.83 18.57 0.01
CA ARG A 64 -20.42 19.51 -0.94
C ARG A 64 -20.42 20.91 -0.33
#